data_AF-A0A1W9SDR8-F1
#
_entry.id   AF-A0A1W9SDR8-F1
#
_cell.length_a   1.000
_cell.length_b   1.000
_cell.length_c   1.000
_cell.angle_alpha   90.00
_cell.angle_beta   90.00
_cell.angle_gamma   90.00
#
_symmetry.space_group_name_H-M   'P 1'
#
loop_
_entity.id
_entity.type
_entity.pdbx_description
1 polymer ?
#
loop_
_entity_poly.entity_id
_entity_poly.type
_entity_poly.pdbx_seq_one_letter_code
_entity_poly.pdbx_strand_id
1 'polypeptide(L)'
;AGVDSFKVEGRTKSVYYVSLITRAYRKALDDLLSGNPFNPELFLDIFATANKGFTAGFLNGNPGHSAQKYDGTMAENQHYRFAGIVRDYDKDRKLMKFEPKNKICQGTKLEIVSPQKTVPFTVEQIYNDRMKEIDMVSGGVETVWITCPDKPDEFSLARLKITD
;
A
#
# COMPACT_ATOMS: atom_id res chain seq x y z
N ALA A 1 7.75 30.10 2.85
CA ALA A 1 6.31 29.81 2.70
C ALA A 1 5.71 29.83 4.10
N GLY A 2 4.70 30.65 4.35
CA GLY A 2 4.03 30.75 5.66
C GLY A 2 3.17 29.52 5.96
N VAL A 3 3.81 28.35 6.06
CA VAL A 3 3.15 27.08 6.39
C VAL A 3 3.45 26.77 7.85
N ASP A 4 2.41 26.82 8.68
CA ASP A 4 2.54 26.57 10.13
C ASP A 4 2.14 25.15 10.52
N SER A 5 1.44 24.41 9.63
CA SER A 5 0.97 23.06 9.93
C SER A 5 0.79 22.20 8.68
N PHE A 6 0.86 20.88 8.88
CA PHE A 6 0.57 19.86 7.88
C PHE A 6 -0.67 19.05 8.31
N LYS A 7 -1.51 18.68 7.35
CA LYS A 7 -2.72 17.89 7.59
C LYS A 7 -2.91 16.86 6.49
N VAL A 8 -3.25 15.63 6.87
CA VAL A 8 -3.79 14.61 5.98
C VAL A 8 -5.29 14.49 6.27
N GLU A 9 -6.14 14.65 5.26
CA GLU A 9 -7.59 14.57 5.43
C GLU A 9 -8.25 13.63 4.41
N GLY A 10 -9.34 12.99 4.84
CA GLY A 10 -10.13 12.11 3.98
C GLY A 10 -11.31 11.51 4.74
N ARG A 11 -12.41 11.23 4.01
CA ARG A 11 -13.58 10.52 4.54
C ARG A 11 -13.59 9.09 4.01
N THR A 12 -13.94 8.13 4.87
CA THR A 12 -14.15 6.72 4.50
C THR A 12 -12.96 6.10 3.75
N LYS A 13 -11.74 6.45 4.16
CA LYS A 13 -10.52 5.94 3.54
C LYS A 13 -10.21 4.52 4.01
N SER A 14 -9.76 3.67 3.10
CA SER A 14 -9.35 2.31 3.43
C SER A 14 -8.08 2.30 4.28
N VAL A 15 -7.84 1.21 5.01
CA VAL A 15 -6.58 1.00 5.75
C VAL A 15 -5.35 1.12 4.84
N TYR A 16 -5.46 0.64 3.59
CA TYR A 16 -4.40 0.75 2.60
C TYR A 16 -4.09 2.20 2.24
N TYR A 17 -5.12 3.02 2.01
CA TYR A 17 -4.95 4.44 1.73
C TYR A 17 -4.26 5.15 2.89
N VAL A 18 -4.78 4.98 4.11
CA VAL A 18 -4.24 5.67 5.30
C VAL A 18 -2.79 5.26 5.53
N SER A 19 -2.48 3.97 5.41
CA SER A 19 -1.12 3.47 5.65
C SER A 19 -0.11 4.03 4.65
N LEU A 20 -0.41 4.00 3.35
CA LEU A 20 0.52 4.49 2.33
C LEU A 20 0.71 6.00 2.36
N ILE A 21 -0.38 6.77 2.54
CA ILE A 21 -0.29 8.22 2.65
C ILE A 21 0.48 8.62 3.92
N THR A 22 0.14 8.06 5.07
CA THR A 22 0.85 8.37 6.32
C THR A 22 2.32 7.97 6.23
N ARG A 23 2.63 6.80 5.65
CA ARG A 23 4.02 6.35 5.43
C ARG A 23 4.80 7.32 4.55
N ALA A 24 4.25 7.69 3.38
CA ALA A 24 4.93 8.59 2.45
C ALA A 24 5.21 9.96 3.07
N TYR A 25 4.21 10.55 3.75
CA TYR A 25 4.37 11.85 4.39
C TYR A 25 5.31 11.80 5.59
N ARG A 26 5.25 10.74 6.42
CA ARG A 26 6.17 10.57 7.56
C ARG A 26 7.61 10.50 7.07
N LYS A 27 7.89 9.70 6.03
CA LYS A 27 9.23 9.61 5.43
C LYS A 27 9.71 10.94 4.86
N ALA A 28 8.85 11.65 4.12
CA ALA A 28 9.22 12.97 3.58
C ALA A 28 9.55 13.98 4.69
N LEU A 29 8.81 13.96 5.80
CA LEU A 29 9.08 14.80 6.97
C LEU A 29 10.36 14.39 7.69
N ASP A 30 10.63 13.09 7.84
CA ASP A 30 11.87 12.59 8.44
C ASP A 30 13.10 13.00 7.62
N ASP A 31 13.01 12.88 6.29
CA ASP A 31 14.08 13.33 5.38
C ASP A 31 14.30 14.84 5.49
N LEU A 32 13.22 15.64 5.47
CA LEU A 32 13.30 17.09 5.63
C LEU A 32 13.96 17.50 6.96
N LEU A 33 13.56 16.87 8.07
CA LEU A 33 14.11 17.16 9.40
C LEU A 33 15.58 16.74 9.55
N SER A 34 15.98 15.72 8.80
CA SER A 34 17.36 15.22 8.78
C SER A 34 18.25 15.98 7.79
N GLY A 35 17.69 16.90 7.00
CA GLY A 35 18.41 17.62 5.94
C GLY A 35 18.69 16.78 4.68
N ASN A 36 17.99 15.65 4.52
CA ASN A 36 18.09 14.82 3.33
C ASN A 36 17.32 15.46 2.15
N PRO A 37 17.74 15.21 0.89
CA PRO A 37 16.96 15.60 -0.27
C PRO A 37 15.61 14.85 -0.28
N PHE A 38 14.60 15.46 -0.90
CA PHE A 38 13.31 14.81 -1.11
C PHE A 38 13.49 13.52 -1.92
N ASN A 39 12.95 12.41 -1.42
CA ASN A 39 12.96 11.12 -2.10
C ASN A 39 11.78 10.99 -3.08
N PRO A 40 11.99 11.00 -4.41
CA PRO A 40 10.91 10.90 -5.40
C PRO A 40 10.17 9.56 -5.37
N GLU A 41 10.79 8.49 -4.86
CA GLU A 41 10.17 7.15 -4.77
C GLU A 41 8.93 7.14 -3.85
N LEU A 42 8.79 8.14 -2.98
CA LEU A 42 7.58 8.30 -2.14
C LEU A 42 6.31 8.49 -2.98
N PHE A 43 6.44 8.94 -4.23
CA PHE A 43 5.32 9.01 -5.16
C PHE A 43 4.72 7.64 -5.49
N LEU A 44 5.51 6.55 -5.44
CA LEU A 44 5.00 5.20 -5.69
C LEU A 44 3.88 4.84 -4.71
N ASP A 45 4.03 5.18 -3.44
CA ASP A 45 3.00 4.95 -2.42
C ASP A 45 1.79 5.85 -2.61
N ILE A 46 2.01 7.13 -2.92
CA ILE A 46 0.95 8.11 -3.10
C ILE A 46 0.06 7.71 -4.28
N PHE A 47 0.65 7.39 -5.43
CA PHE A 47 -0.09 6.99 -6.64
C PHE A 47 -0.65 5.56 -6.58
N ALA A 48 -0.13 4.70 -5.70
CA ALA A 48 -0.72 3.38 -5.44
C ALA A 48 -2.09 3.44 -4.76
N THR A 49 -2.50 4.62 -4.26
CA THR A 49 -3.81 4.81 -3.62
C THR A 49 -4.85 5.36 -4.58
N ALA A 50 -6.13 5.12 -4.30
CA ALA A 50 -7.23 5.72 -5.05
C ALA A 50 -7.18 7.26 -4.92
N ASN A 51 -6.85 7.92 -6.04
CA ASN A 51 -6.74 9.37 -6.15
C ASN A 51 -7.33 9.85 -7.48
N LYS A 52 -7.48 11.17 -7.63
CA LYS A 52 -7.97 11.83 -8.85
C LYS A 52 -6.92 12.80 -9.40
N GLY A 53 -5.64 12.47 -9.25
CA GLY A 53 -4.54 13.40 -9.45
C GLY A 53 -4.33 14.31 -8.23
N PHE A 54 -3.18 14.97 -8.24
CA PHE A 54 -2.75 15.90 -7.19
C PHE A 54 -2.48 17.26 -7.80
N THR A 55 -2.75 18.32 -7.05
CA THR A 55 -2.45 19.71 -7.42
C THR A 55 -1.76 20.38 -6.25
N ALA A 56 -1.08 21.51 -6.50
CA ALA A 56 -0.57 22.36 -5.43
C ALA A 56 -1.70 23.02 -4.60
N GLY A 57 -2.96 22.82 -4.97
CA GLY A 57 -4.11 23.46 -4.34
C GLY A 57 -3.93 24.97 -4.29
N PHE A 58 -4.05 25.53 -3.10
CA PHE A 58 -3.93 26.96 -2.83
C PHE A 58 -2.51 27.40 -2.44
N LEU A 59 -1.53 26.49 -2.44
CA LEU A 59 -0.16 26.82 -2.01
C LEU A 59 0.47 27.91 -2.88
N ASN A 60 0.17 27.90 -4.18
CA ASN A 60 0.68 28.86 -5.17
C ASN A 60 -0.38 29.93 -5.54
N GLY A 61 -1.39 30.13 -4.70
CA GLY A 61 -2.54 31.00 -5.00
C GLY A 61 -3.76 30.24 -5.54
N ASN A 62 -4.77 30.96 -6.03
CA ASN A 62 -6.01 30.35 -6.52
C ASN A 62 -5.75 29.55 -7.81
N PRO A 63 -5.97 28.23 -7.83
CA PRO A 63 -5.66 27.40 -8.99
C PRO A 63 -6.68 27.55 -10.13
N GLY A 64 -7.80 28.25 -9.92
CA GLY A 64 -8.80 28.49 -10.96
C GLY A 64 -9.44 27.21 -11.53
N HIS A 65 -9.91 27.29 -12.78
CA HIS A 65 -10.63 26.19 -13.43
C HIS A 65 -9.75 24.98 -13.78
N SER A 66 -8.43 25.16 -13.94
CA SER A 66 -7.51 24.08 -14.33
C SER A 66 -7.26 23.03 -13.25
N ALA A 67 -7.61 23.32 -11.99
CA ALA A 67 -7.56 22.32 -10.91
C ALA A 67 -8.77 21.37 -10.87
N GLN A 68 -9.80 21.61 -11.68
CA GLN A 68 -10.96 20.74 -11.79
C GLN A 68 -10.71 19.69 -12.88
N LYS A 69 -10.64 18.41 -12.51
CA LYS A 69 -10.58 17.30 -13.46
C LYS A 69 -11.99 16.92 -13.92
N TYR A 70 -12.27 17.10 -15.20
CA TYR A 70 -13.53 16.72 -15.86
C TYR A 70 -13.39 15.54 -16.83
N ASP A 71 -12.16 15.13 -17.12
CA ASP A 71 -11.78 14.17 -18.16
C ASP A 71 -11.72 12.70 -17.68
N GLY A 72 -11.83 12.46 -16.37
CA GLY A 72 -11.83 11.09 -15.83
C GLY A 72 -12.17 11.01 -14.34
N THR A 73 -12.62 9.83 -13.90
CA THR A 73 -13.04 9.59 -12.51
C THR A 73 -11.98 8.90 -11.64
N MET A 74 -10.92 8.36 -12.26
CA MET A 74 -9.86 7.57 -11.62
C MET A 74 -8.47 8.06 -12.08
N ALA A 75 -7.45 7.82 -11.26
CA ALA A 75 -6.07 8.06 -11.66
C ALA A 75 -5.61 7.04 -12.71
N GLU A 76 -4.95 7.53 -13.76
CA GLU A 76 -4.43 6.70 -14.85
C GLU A 76 -3.19 5.88 -14.44
N ASN A 77 -2.51 6.27 -13.35
CA ASN A 77 -1.21 5.72 -12.95
C ASN A 77 -1.28 4.80 -11.72
N GLN A 78 -2.29 3.94 -11.63
CA GLN A 78 -2.39 3.01 -10.50
C GLN A 78 -1.62 1.70 -10.79
N HIS A 79 -0.31 1.70 -10.51
CA HIS A 79 0.57 0.53 -10.73
C HIS A 79 0.43 -0.58 -9.69
N TYR A 80 -0.38 -0.39 -8.66
CA TYR A 80 -0.48 -1.32 -7.53
C TYR A 80 -1.93 -1.52 -7.08
N ARG A 81 -2.22 -2.74 -6.61
CA ARG A 81 -3.50 -3.10 -6.00
C ARG A 81 -3.30 -3.69 -4.62
N PHE A 82 -4.17 -3.33 -3.69
CA PHE A 82 -4.11 -3.80 -2.31
C PHE A 82 -4.36 -5.32 -2.24
N ALA A 83 -3.36 -6.10 -1.83
CA ALA A 83 -3.50 -7.56 -1.77
C ALA A 83 -4.17 -8.01 -0.48
N GLY A 84 -3.83 -7.40 0.67
CA GLY A 84 -4.38 -7.79 1.96
C GLY A 84 -3.55 -7.37 3.16
N ILE A 85 -3.97 -7.83 4.34
CA ILE A 85 -3.41 -7.41 5.63
C ILE A 85 -2.65 -8.57 6.25
N VAL A 86 -1.45 -8.31 6.77
CA VAL A 86 -0.69 -9.27 7.57
C VAL A 86 -1.32 -9.36 8.96
N ARG A 87 -1.68 -10.57 9.40
CA ARG A 87 -2.34 -10.79 10.69
C ARG A 87 -1.42 -11.45 11.71
N ASP A 88 -0.57 -12.38 11.27
CA ASP A 88 0.33 -13.12 12.14
C ASP A 88 1.45 -13.79 11.32
N TYR A 89 2.46 -14.32 12.00
CA TYR A 89 3.55 -15.08 11.38
C TYR A 89 3.99 -16.27 12.24
N ASP A 90 3.89 -17.46 11.66
CA ASP A 90 4.45 -18.70 12.19
C ASP A 90 5.89 -18.86 11.69
N LYS A 91 6.84 -18.70 12.61
CA LYS A 91 8.28 -18.77 12.31
C LYS A 91 8.76 -20.18 11.99
N ASP A 92 8.16 -21.19 12.61
CA ASP A 92 8.61 -22.58 12.44
C ASP A 92 8.16 -23.11 11.08
N ARG A 93 6.95 -22.73 10.64
CA ARG A 93 6.41 -23.10 9.32
C ARG A 93 6.78 -22.12 8.21
N LYS A 94 7.31 -20.95 8.54
CA LYS A 94 7.52 -19.82 7.61
C LYS A 94 6.23 -19.42 6.88
N LEU A 95 5.13 -19.38 7.62
CA LEU A 95 3.81 -19.05 7.10
C LEU A 95 3.31 -17.74 7.70
N MET A 96 2.83 -16.86 6.85
CA MET A 96 2.15 -15.63 7.23
C MET A 96 0.65 -15.85 7.24
N LYS A 97 -0.01 -15.55 8.37
CA LYS A 97 -1.47 -15.46 8.41
C LYS A 97 -1.87 -14.16 7.72
N PHE A 98 -2.72 -14.27 6.71
CA PHE A 98 -2.99 -13.21 5.77
C PHE A 98 -4.50 -13.05 5.54
N GLU A 99 -4.98 -11.81 5.57
CA GLU A 99 -6.36 -11.48 5.23
C GLU A 99 -6.44 -10.91 3.81
N PRO A 100 -6.90 -11.71 2.83
CA PRO A 100 -6.93 -11.30 1.44
C PRO A 100 -8.02 -10.25 1.17
N LYS A 101 -7.65 -9.19 0.46
CA LYS A 101 -8.56 -8.15 -0.05
C LYS A 101 -8.69 -8.19 -1.57
N ASN A 102 -7.85 -8.95 -2.24
CA ASN A 102 -7.93 -9.27 -3.66
C ASN A 102 -7.61 -10.76 -3.90
N LYS A 103 -7.85 -11.23 -5.12
CA LYS A 103 -7.48 -12.60 -5.52
C LYS A 103 -5.97 -12.79 -5.45
N ILE A 104 -5.54 -13.89 -4.80
CA ILE A 104 -4.15 -14.33 -4.71
C ILE A 104 -4.09 -15.79 -5.16
N CYS A 105 -3.15 -16.10 -6.04
CA CYS A 105 -2.84 -17.46 -6.49
C CYS A 105 -1.44 -17.86 -6.06
N GLN A 106 -1.16 -19.17 -6.04
CA GLN A 106 0.22 -19.65 -6.07
C GLN A 106 0.98 -19.02 -7.26
N GLY A 107 2.24 -18.67 -7.05
CA GLY A 107 3.08 -17.91 -7.98
C GLY A 107 2.86 -16.39 -7.99
N THR A 108 1.88 -15.85 -7.24
CA THR A 108 1.64 -14.39 -7.22
C THR A 108 2.83 -13.67 -6.58
N LYS A 109 3.37 -12.67 -7.28
CA LYS A 109 4.38 -11.76 -6.72
C LYS A 109 3.70 -10.65 -5.92
N LEU A 110 4.04 -10.57 -4.65
CA LEU A 110 3.54 -9.56 -3.72
C LEU A 110 4.69 -8.71 -3.19
N GLU A 111 4.35 -7.51 -2.73
CA GLU A 111 5.23 -6.65 -1.95
C GLU A 111 4.64 -6.48 -0.55
N ILE A 112 5.41 -6.84 0.48
CA ILE A 112 5.12 -6.46 1.85
C ILE A 112 5.59 -5.03 2.04
N VAL A 113 4.65 -4.15 2.39
CA VAL A 113 4.90 -2.76 2.71
C VAL A 113 4.77 -2.58 4.22
N SER A 114 5.90 -2.28 4.86
CA SER A 114 5.96 -1.88 6.27
C SER A 114 6.25 -0.38 6.38
N PRO A 115 6.11 0.23 7.57
CA PRO A 115 6.47 1.64 7.76
C PRO A 115 7.89 1.97 7.25
N GLN A 116 8.84 1.05 7.41
CA GLN A 116 10.25 1.28 7.09
C GLN A 116 10.61 0.85 5.68
N LYS A 117 10.19 -0.34 5.24
CA LYS A 117 10.68 -0.95 4.00
C LYS A 117 9.58 -1.55 3.15
N THR A 118 9.92 -1.87 1.91
CA THR A 118 9.08 -2.65 1.00
C THR A 118 9.90 -3.86 0.59
N VAL A 119 9.35 -5.07 0.77
CA VAL A 119 10.05 -6.32 0.49
C VAL A 119 9.22 -7.17 -0.48
N PRO A 120 9.73 -7.49 -1.67
CA PRO A 120 9.04 -8.38 -2.60
C PRO A 120 9.15 -9.84 -2.13
N PHE A 121 8.11 -10.63 -2.38
CA PHE A 121 8.14 -12.09 -2.24
C PHE A 121 7.16 -12.75 -3.21
N THR A 122 7.35 -14.04 -3.44
CA THR A 122 6.43 -14.86 -4.23
C THR A 122 5.63 -15.74 -3.29
N VAL A 123 4.31 -15.80 -3.49
CA VAL A 123 3.45 -16.76 -2.79
C VAL A 123 3.63 -18.13 -3.43
N GLU A 124 4.37 -19.03 -2.80
CA GLU A 124 4.60 -20.38 -3.31
C GLU A 124 3.41 -21.29 -2.97
N GLN A 125 2.96 -21.26 -1.72
CA GLN A 125 1.85 -22.09 -1.25
C GLN A 125 0.85 -21.27 -0.46
N ILE A 126 -0.41 -21.72 -0.53
CA ILE A 126 -1.55 -21.13 0.18
C ILE A 126 -2.26 -22.26 0.91
N TYR A 127 -2.57 -22.06 2.18
CA TYR A 127 -3.34 -22.97 3.01
C TYR A 127 -4.57 -22.27 3.58
N ASN A 128 -5.68 -22.97 3.66
CA ASN A 128 -6.86 -22.48 4.36
C ASN A 128 -6.70 -22.54 5.91
N ASP A 129 -7.74 -22.15 6.62
CA ASP A 129 -7.86 -22.20 8.09
C ASP A 129 -7.59 -23.60 8.69
N ARG A 130 -7.87 -24.66 7.92
CA ARG A 130 -7.65 -26.07 8.30
C ARG A 130 -6.29 -26.62 7.86
N MET A 131 -5.37 -25.76 7.43
CA MET A 131 -4.05 -26.14 6.91
C MET A 131 -4.09 -27.06 5.69
N LYS A 132 -5.19 -27.05 4.93
CA LYS A 132 -5.28 -27.73 3.63
C LYS A 132 -4.77 -26.80 2.55
N GLU A 133 -3.87 -27.30 1.71
CA GLU A 133 -3.33 -26.56 0.57
C GLU A 133 -4.43 -26.27 -0.47
N ILE A 134 -4.40 -25.06 -1.02
CA ILE A 134 -5.30 -24.55 -2.05
C ILE A 134 -4.51 -23.76 -3.10
N ASP A 135 -5.03 -23.69 -4.32
CA ASP A 135 -4.33 -23.03 -5.44
C ASP A 135 -4.55 -21.50 -5.45
N MET A 136 -5.68 -21.06 -4.92
CA MET A 136 -6.06 -19.65 -4.89
C MET A 136 -7.01 -19.30 -3.75
N VAL A 137 -7.03 -18.01 -3.41
CA VAL A 137 -7.97 -17.39 -2.49
C VAL A 137 -8.51 -16.09 -3.10
N SER A 138 -9.81 -15.83 -2.91
CA SER A 138 -10.46 -14.58 -3.32
C SER A 138 -10.41 -13.53 -2.22
N GLY A 139 -10.52 -12.25 -2.57
CA GLY A 139 -10.65 -11.19 -1.57
C GLY A 139 -11.95 -11.28 -0.79
N GLY A 140 -11.92 -10.92 0.49
CA GLY A 140 -13.12 -10.85 1.35
C GLY A 140 -13.56 -12.17 1.97
N VAL A 141 -12.79 -13.25 1.77
CA VAL A 141 -12.96 -14.50 2.53
C VAL A 141 -12.20 -14.43 3.87
N GLU A 142 -12.27 -15.51 4.65
CA GLU A 142 -11.53 -15.66 5.89
C GLU A 142 -10.01 -15.63 5.69
N THR A 143 -9.26 -15.55 6.79
CA THR A 143 -7.80 -15.54 6.75
C THR A 143 -7.24 -16.86 6.22
N VAL A 144 -6.19 -16.77 5.40
CA VAL A 144 -5.39 -17.90 4.91
C VAL A 144 -3.98 -17.86 5.48
N TRP A 145 -3.23 -18.92 5.28
CA TRP A 145 -1.79 -18.96 5.52
C TRP A 145 -1.06 -18.99 4.18
N ILE A 146 -0.07 -18.13 4.00
CA ILE A 146 0.75 -18.09 2.78
C ILE A 146 2.23 -18.18 3.13
N THR A 147 3.02 -18.82 2.27
CA THR A 147 4.48 -18.88 2.42
C THR A 147 5.09 -17.50 2.43
N CYS A 148 5.89 -17.20 3.45
CA CYS A 148 6.64 -15.95 3.54
C CYS A 148 8.00 -16.24 4.20
N PRO A 149 9.12 -16.06 3.46
CA PRO A 149 10.42 -16.55 3.91
C PRO A 149 10.91 -15.88 5.20
N ASP A 150 10.57 -14.60 5.37
CA ASP A 150 10.96 -13.79 6.51
C ASP A 150 9.73 -13.24 7.24
N LYS A 151 9.86 -13.06 8.56
CA LYS A 151 8.81 -12.42 9.36
C LYS A 151 8.59 -10.98 8.85
N PRO A 152 7.36 -10.61 8.45
CA PRO A 152 7.02 -9.23 8.13
C PRO A 152 7.17 -8.34 9.36
N ASP A 153 7.57 -7.08 9.16
CA ASP A 153 7.59 -6.10 10.25
C ASP A 153 6.16 -5.83 10.76
N GLU A 154 6.03 -5.25 11.96
CA GLU A 154 4.73 -4.83 12.48
C GLU A 154 4.02 -3.82 11.57
N PHE A 155 2.69 -3.84 11.60
CA PHE A 155 1.82 -2.99 10.78
C PHE A 155 2.00 -3.17 9.26
N SER A 156 2.60 -4.28 8.84
CA SER A 156 2.77 -4.59 7.43
C SER A 156 1.46 -4.93 6.73
N LEU A 157 1.40 -4.58 5.47
CA LEU A 157 0.33 -4.93 4.55
C LEU A 157 0.93 -5.35 3.21
N ALA A 158 0.16 -6.05 2.38
CA ALA A 158 0.66 -6.51 1.09
C ALA A 158 -0.03 -5.80 -0.07
N ARG A 159 0.71 -5.56 -1.14
CA ARG A 159 0.20 -5.11 -2.44
C ARG A 159 0.72 -5.99 -3.56
N LEU A 160 -0.02 -6.05 -4.66
CA LEU A 160 0.42 -6.63 -5.91
C LEU A 160 0.76 -5.52 -6.90
N LYS A 161 1.78 -5.74 -7.71
CA LYS A 161 2.08 -4.88 -8.86
C LYS A 161 1.12 -5.24 -9.99
N ILE A 162 0.43 -4.24 -10.54
CA ILE A 162 -0.36 -4.37 -11.75
C ILE A 162 0.64 -4.16 -12.89
N THR A 163 1.04 -5.24 -13.56
CA THR A 163 1.75 -5.14 -14.83
C THR A 163 0.73 -4.86 -15.92
N ASP A 164 1.03 -3.87 -16.76
CA ASP A 164 0.42 -3.73 -18.08
C ASP A 164 0.78 -4.93 -18.98
#